data_AF-A0A1F9ACJ0-F1
#
_entry.id   AF-A0A1F9ACJ0-F1
#
_cell.length_a   1.000
_cell.length_b   1.000
_cell.length_c   1.000
_cell.angle_alpha   90.00
_cell.angle_beta   90.00
_cell.angle_gamma   90.00
#
_symmetry.space_group_name_H-M   'P 1'
#
loop_
_entity.id
_entity.type
_entity.pdbx_description
1 polymer ?
#
loop_
_entity_poly.entity_id
_entity_poly.type
_entity_poly.pdbx_seq_one_letter_code
_entity_poly.pdbx_strand_id
1 'polypeptide(L)'
;MTNKRMKILFLVGVLVLSVMQISSLTAFGNDEAVTISLPEETITLYPPFEVKSAVMYRDGGTIAIVIKDGKGTSFPFCLDGRVKRPSKLRYVYVGATHPDDAGAKQVPLGSAAEKSILMILKSAKIGESTPPISQDLVATVIEELGNR
;
A
#
# COMPACT_ATOMS: atom_id res chain seq x y z
N MET A 1 -65.33 20.20 27.14
CA MET A 1 -64.83 20.42 28.52
C MET A 1 -63.62 19.54 28.76
N THR A 2 -62.47 20.17 29.00
CA THR A 2 -61.36 19.76 29.89
C THR A 2 -60.80 18.32 29.88
N ASN A 3 -59.64 18.19 29.23
CA ASN A 3 -58.39 17.56 29.69
C ASN A 3 -58.42 16.48 30.80
N LYS A 4 -57.90 15.30 30.46
CA LYS A 4 -57.09 14.46 31.36
C LYS A 4 -56.18 13.54 30.53
N ARG A 5 -54.98 14.00 30.19
CA ARG A 5 -53.70 13.56 30.79
C ARG A 5 -53.46 12.03 30.81
N MET A 6 -52.59 11.62 29.87
CA MET A 6 -51.31 10.92 30.10
C MET A 6 -51.33 9.46 30.59
N LYS A 7 -50.73 8.58 29.77
CA LYS A 7 -49.59 7.66 30.02
C LYS A 7 -49.64 6.55 28.96
N ILE A 8 -48.86 6.62 27.89
CA ILE A 8 -47.48 6.11 27.74
C ILE A 8 -47.36 4.64 28.19
N LEU A 9 -47.32 3.72 27.23
CA LEU A 9 -46.50 2.50 27.23
C LEU A 9 -46.51 1.92 25.80
N PHE A 10 -45.50 2.26 24.99
CA PHE A 10 -44.44 1.32 24.59
C PHE A 10 -44.97 0.02 23.96
N LEU A 11 -45.07 0.00 22.63
CA LEU A 11 -44.83 -1.22 21.88
C LEU A 11 -43.83 -0.91 20.77
N VAL A 12 -42.60 -1.33 21.05
CA VAL A 12 -41.47 -1.44 20.14
C VAL A 12 -41.85 -2.44 19.06
N GLY A 13 -41.89 -2.02 17.80
CA GLY A 13 -42.29 -2.91 16.71
C GLY A 13 -41.99 -2.34 15.34
N VAL A 14 -40.81 -2.70 14.82
CA VAL A 14 -40.51 -2.81 13.39
C VAL A 14 -40.42 -1.49 12.62
N LEU A 15 -39.22 -0.93 12.55
CA LEU A 15 -38.79 -0.20 11.36
C LEU A 15 -37.46 -0.79 10.89
N VAL A 16 -37.55 -1.88 10.13
CA VAL A 16 -36.43 -2.39 9.34
C VAL A 16 -36.22 -1.37 8.21
N LEU A 17 -35.38 -0.37 8.46
CA LEU A 17 -34.87 0.49 7.40
C LEU A 17 -33.75 -0.29 6.70
N SER A 18 -34.14 -1.05 5.68
CA SER A 18 -33.20 -1.61 4.70
C SER A 18 -32.60 -0.47 3.89
N VAL A 19 -31.50 0.11 4.38
CA VAL A 19 -30.59 0.91 3.56
C VAL A 19 -29.38 0.03 3.28
N MET A 20 -29.49 -0.77 2.22
CA MET A 20 -28.36 -1.48 1.63
C MET A 20 -28.20 -1.06 0.18
N GLN A 21 -26.92 -0.99 -0.22
CA GLN A 21 -26.31 -0.56 -1.48
C GLN A 21 -26.02 0.95 -1.56
N ILE A 22 -24.86 1.42 -1.07
CA ILE A 22 -23.46 1.22 -1.58
C ILE A 22 -23.36 1.71 -3.02
N SER A 23 -22.48 2.63 -3.40
CA SER A 23 -21.60 3.53 -2.66
C SER A 23 -21.35 4.67 -3.61
N SER A 24 -21.30 5.85 -3.02
CA SER A 24 -20.83 7.08 -3.61
C SER A 24 -19.59 6.82 -4.44
N LEU A 25 -19.66 7.20 -5.72
CA LEU A 25 -18.52 7.43 -6.59
C LEU A 25 -17.78 8.66 -6.05
N THR A 26 -17.14 8.54 -4.89
CA THR A 26 -16.32 9.60 -4.30
C THR A 26 -14.89 9.35 -4.72
N ALA A 27 -14.33 10.37 -5.37
CA ALA A 27 -12.94 10.54 -5.73
C ALA A 27 -11.98 9.80 -4.79
N PHE A 28 -10.98 9.12 -5.36
CA PHE A 28 -9.80 8.59 -4.66
C PHE A 28 -9.23 9.67 -3.72
N GLY A 29 -9.69 9.68 -2.47
CA GLY A 29 -9.11 10.44 -1.40
C GLY A 29 -7.82 9.73 -1.02
N ASN A 30 -6.70 10.46 -1.04
CA ASN A 30 -5.39 9.97 -0.62
C ASN A 30 -5.30 9.69 0.90
N ASP A 31 -6.42 9.35 1.55
CA ASP A 31 -6.55 9.18 3.00
C ASP A 31 -6.90 7.73 3.41
N GLU A 32 -7.15 6.84 2.45
CA GLU A 32 -7.45 5.44 2.75
C GLU A 32 -6.17 4.61 2.96
N ALA A 33 -6.19 3.76 3.99
CA ALA A 33 -5.10 2.85 4.28
C ALA A 33 -4.97 1.81 3.16
N VAL A 34 -3.72 1.57 2.73
CA VAL A 34 -3.42 0.59 1.68
C VAL A 34 -3.02 -0.71 2.33
N THR A 35 -3.68 -1.79 1.93
CA THR A 35 -3.40 -3.14 2.42
C THR A 35 -2.65 -3.94 1.36
N ILE A 36 -1.55 -4.55 1.76
CA ILE A 36 -0.71 -5.46 0.98
C ILE A 36 -0.93 -6.86 1.56
N SER A 37 -1.65 -7.71 0.84
CA SER A 37 -1.93 -9.09 1.25
C SER A 37 -0.94 -10.06 0.62
N LEU A 38 -0.14 -10.71 1.47
CA LEU A 38 0.76 -11.81 1.13
C LEU A 38 0.15 -13.13 1.64
N PRO A 39 0.63 -14.31 1.19
CA PRO A 39 0.04 -15.60 1.58
C PRO A 39 -0.09 -15.84 3.10
N GLU A 40 0.82 -15.29 3.90
CA GLU A 40 0.88 -15.51 5.36
C GLU A 40 0.83 -14.21 6.17
N GLU A 41 0.71 -13.06 5.52
CA GLU A 41 0.85 -11.77 6.18
C GLU A 41 0.01 -10.70 5.50
N THR A 42 -0.51 -9.76 6.29
CA THR A 42 -1.19 -8.58 5.78
C THR A 42 -0.52 -7.35 6.36
N ILE A 43 -0.04 -6.48 5.47
CA ILE A 43 0.65 -5.24 5.84
C ILE A 43 -0.29 -4.08 5.50
N THR A 44 -0.63 -3.25 6.48
CA THR A 44 -1.48 -2.08 6.28
C THR A 44 -0.67 -0.80 6.50
N LEU A 45 -0.60 0.04 5.47
CA LEU A 45 0.11 1.31 5.48
C LEU A 45 -0.86 2.48 5.39
N TYR A 46 -0.56 3.57 6.06
CA TYR A 46 -1.44 4.74 6.14
C TYR A 46 -0.81 5.91 5.38
N PRO A 47 -1.55 6.62 4.53
CA PRO A 47 -1.05 7.85 3.93
C PRO A 47 -0.85 8.97 4.99
N PRO A 48 -0.07 10.03 4.68
CA PRO A 48 0.69 10.22 3.45
C PRO A 48 1.91 9.30 3.35
N PHE A 49 2.27 8.91 2.14
CA PHE A 49 3.46 8.12 1.86
C PHE A 49 4.64 9.01 1.47
N GLU A 50 5.81 8.72 2.00
CA GLU A 50 7.05 9.44 1.72
C GLU A 50 8.17 8.46 1.37
N VAL A 51 8.83 8.65 0.22
CA VAL A 51 10.06 7.91 -0.10
C VAL A 51 11.22 8.51 0.69
N LYS A 52 11.74 7.75 1.65
CA LYS A 52 12.90 8.13 2.47
C LYS A 52 14.23 7.85 1.80
N SER A 53 14.30 6.76 1.04
CA SER A 53 15.51 6.41 0.30
C SER A 53 15.17 5.49 -0.86
N ALA A 54 15.87 5.66 -1.96
CA ALA A 54 16.01 4.65 -2.98
C ALA A 54 17.48 4.51 -3.36
N VAL A 55 17.99 3.28 -3.35
CA VAL A 55 19.40 2.96 -3.61
C VAL A 55 19.50 1.77 -4.56
N MET A 56 20.56 1.72 -5.36
CA MET A 56 20.88 0.60 -6.22
C MET A 56 22.13 -0.10 -5.70
N TYR A 57 22.04 -1.40 -5.46
CA TYR A 57 23.18 -2.22 -5.05
C TYR A 57 24.08 -2.55 -6.25
N ARG A 58 25.38 -2.69 -6.00
CA ARG A 58 26.42 -2.94 -7.03
C ARG A 58 26.52 -4.38 -7.50
N ASP A 59 25.76 -5.25 -6.88
CA ASP A 59 25.81 -6.70 -6.96
C ASP A 59 25.05 -7.26 -8.18
N GLY A 60 24.48 -6.40 -9.03
CA GLY A 60 23.66 -6.80 -10.17
C GLY A 60 22.38 -5.98 -10.33
N GLY A 61 22.25 -4.89 -9.56
CA GLY A 61 21.25 -3.86 -9.80
C GLY A 61 19.98 -4.01 -8.98
N THR A 62 20.03 -4.64 -7.82
CA THR A 62 18.92 -4.64 -6.86
C THR A 62 18.59 -3.19 -6.50
N ILE A 63 17.34 -2.78 -6.67
CA ILE A 63 16.88 -1.44 -6.30
C ILE A 63 16.11 -1.57 -5.00
N ALA A 64 16.60 -0.97 -3.92
CA ALA A 64 15.93 -0.94 -2.64
C ALA A 64 15.24 0.40 -2.42
N ILE A 65 14.00 0.36 -1.93
CA ILE A 65 13.20 1.53 -1.61
C ILE A 65 12.69 1.40 -0.17
N VAL A 66 12.74 2.50 0.57
CA VAL A 66 12.13 2.60 1.90
C VAL A 66 11.07 3.69 1.87
N ILE A 67 9.84 3.28 2.15
CA ILE A 67 8.70 4.19 2.28
C ILE A 67 8.42 4.42 3.76
N LYS A 68 8.11 5.66 4.14
CA LYS A 68 7.55 6.00 5.43
C LYS A 68 6.07 6.32 5.24
N ASP A 69 5.23 5.72 6.06
CA ASP A 69 3.79 5.99 6.08
C ASP A 69 3.45 7.15 7.04
N GLY A 70 2.20 7.59 7.03
CA GLY A 70 1.68 8.68 7.86
C GLY A 70 1.68 8.39 9.36
N LYS A 71 1.76 7.12 9.76
CA LYS A 71 1.96 6.71 11.16
C LYS A 71 3.45 6.66 11.55
N GLY A 72 4.34 6.89 10.58
CA GLY A 72 5.78 6.85 10.74
C GLY A 72 6.40 5.46 10.62
N THR A 73 5.63 4.47 10.20
CA THR A 73 6.07 3.10 9.95
C THR A 73 6.97 3.08 8.71
N SER A 74 8.12 2.41 8.82
CA SER A 74 8.99 2.16 7.67
C SER A 74 8.60 0.87 6.97
N PHE A 75 8.44 0.95 5.66
CA PHE A 75 8.14 -0.15 4.77
C PHE A 75 9.28 -0.31 3.76
N PRO A 76 10.27 -1.18 4.05
CA PRO A 76 11.33 -1.50 3.11
C PRO A 76 10.87 -2.56 2.11
N PHE A 77 11.25 -2.37 0.86
CA PHE A 77 11.14 -3.39 -0.18
C PHE A 77 12.25 -3.22 -1.21
N CYS A 78 12.48 -4.24 -2.03
CA CYS A 78 13.43 -4.17 -3.12
C CYS A 78 12.92 -4.85 -4.39
N LEU A 79 13.46 -4.42 -5.52
CA LEU A 79 13.22 -4.98 -6.83
C LEU A 79 14.50 -5.68 -7.30
N ASP A 80 14.43 -6.99 -7.52
CA ASP A 80 15.61 -7.81 -7.85
C ASP A 80 15.35 -8.81 -8.98
N GLY A 81 16.32 -8.92 -9.90
CA GLY A 81 16.24 -9.79 -11.09
C GLY A 81 17.04 -11.10 -11.00
N ARG A 82 17.71 -11.40 -9.88
CA ARG A 82 18.69 -12.50 -9.79
C ARG A 82 18.09 -13.89 -9.60
N VAL A 83 16.83 -14.11 -9.93
CA VAL A 83 16.18 -15.42 -9.72
C VAL A 83 16.75 -16.47 -10.67
N LYS A 84 17.86 -17.14 -10.28
CA LYS A 84 18.48 -18.42 -10.76
C LYS A 84 18.52 -18.72 -12.28
N ARG A 85 18.03 -17.84 -13.13
CA ARG A 85 17.93 -17.84 -14.59
C ARG A 85 17.78 -16.37 -15.02
N PRO A 86 18.30 -15.95 -16.17
CA PRO A 86 18.10 -14.60 -16.69
C PRO A 86 16.62 -14.42 -17.09
N SER A 87 15.78 -14.16 -16.09
CA SER A 87 14.44 -13.63 -16.26
C SER A 87 14.59 -12.17 -16.62
N LYS A 88 13.96 -11.72 -17.72
CA LYS A 88 13.87 -10.27 -18.03
C LYS A 88 13.07 -9.51 -16.96
N LEU A 89 12.36 -10.22 -16.08
CA LEU A 89 11.48 -9.66 -15.06
C LEU A 89 12.13 -9.73 -13.68
N ARG A 90 12.13 -8.60 -12.97
CA ARG A 90 12.58 -8.48 -11.57
C ARG A 90 11.43 -8.74 -10.61
N TYR A 91 11.63 -9.41 -9.50
CA TYR A 91 10.60 -9.62 -8.49
C TYR A 91 10.67 -8.54 -7.41
N VAL A 92 9.51 -8.18 -6.86
CA VAL A 92 9.44 -7.36 -5.65
C VAL A 92 9.61 -8.27 -4.43
N TYR A 93 10.43 -7.84 -3.48
CA TYR A 93 10.57 -8.45 -2.17
C TYR A 93 10.25 -7.41 -1.11
N VAL A 94 9.38 -7.74 -0.16
CA VAL A 94 8.97 -6.82 0.92
C VAL A 94 9.55 -7.25 2.26
N GLY A 95 9.63 -6.32 3.21
CA GLY A 95 10.14 -6.58 4.56
C GLY A 95 11.65 -6.44 4.69
N ALA A 96 12.36 -6.16 3.60
CA ALA A 96 13.80 -5.98 3.58
C ALA A 96 14.25 -5.09 2.41
N THR A 97 15.50 -4.62 2.48
CA THR A 97 16.15 -3.84 1.41
C THR A 97 16.94 -4.70 0.43
N HIS A 98 17.17 -5.98 0.74
CA HIS A 98 17.85 -6.91 -0.15
C HIS A 98 17.15 -8.30 -0.10
N PRO A 99 17.05 -9.05 -1.22
CA PRO A 99 16.38 -10.35 -1.25
C PRO A 99 17.01 -11.43 -0.36
N ASP A 100 18.30 -11.30 -0.03
CA ASP A 100 19.03 -12.26 0.82
C ASP A 100 18.85 -11.98 2.32
N ASP A 101 18.20 -10.88 2.70
CA ASP A 101 18.00 -10.53 4.11
C ASP A 101 16.97 -11.46 4.77
N ALA A 102 17.21 -11.81 6.04
CA ALA A 102 16.30 -12.63 6.86
C ALA A 102 15.01 -11.85 7.17
N GLY A 103 14.05 -11.90 6.24
CA GLY A 103 12.81 -11.12 6.30
C GLY A 103 12.27 -10.73 4.92
N ALA A 104 13.09 -10.86 3.87
CA ALA A 104 12.66 -10.64 2.51
C ALA A 104 11.61 -11.68 2.09
N LYS A 105 10.42 -11.20 1.72
CA LYS A 105 9.32 -12.03 1.20
C LYS A 105 9.04 -11.67 -0.24
N GLN A 106 9.18 -12.65 -1.14
CA GLN A 106 8.91 -12.45 -2.55
C GLN A 106 7.41 -12.23 -2.79
N VAL A 107 7.08 -11.14 -3.47
CA VAL A 107 5.73 -10.82 -3.92
C VAL A 107 5.47 -11.52 -5.26
N PRO A 108 4.36 -12.26 -5.41
CA PRO A 108 4.03 -12.87 -6.70
C PRO A 108 3.79 -11.81 -7.78
N LEU A 109 4.29 -12.06 -9.00
CA LEU A 109 4.12 -11.18 -10.15
C LEU A 109 2.63 -10.99 -10.50
N GLY A 110 2.24 -9.77 -10.85
CA GLY A 110 0.89 -9.38 -11.23
C GLY A 110 -0.14 -9.42 -10.08
N SER A 111 0.30 -9.76 -8.86
CA SER A 111 -0.59 -9.91 -7.71
C SER A 111 -1.17 -8.57 -7.24
N ALA A 112 -2.24 -8.65 -6.44
CA ALA A 112 -2.82 -7.48 -5.78
C ALA A 112 -1.78 -6.75 -4.91
N ALA A 113 -0.87 -7.49 -4.26
CA ALA A 113 0.22 -6.92 -3.47
C ALA A 113 1.19 -6.08 -4.33
N GLU A 114 1.60 -6.57 -5.51
CA GLU A 114 2.46 -5.81 -6.43
C GLU A 114 1.76 -4.52 -6.90
N LYS A 115 0.47 -4.60 -7.21
CA LYS A 115 -0.36 -3.45 -7.61
C LYS A 115 -0.51 -2.42 -6.47
N SER A 116 -0.70 -2.87 -5.23
CA SER A 116 -0.73 -2.00 -4.06
C SER A 116 0.58 -1.25 -3.87
N ILE A 117 1.73 -1.92 -4.04
CA ILE A 117 3.05 -1.29 -3.97
C ILE A 117 3.22 -0.22 -5.06
N LEU A 118 2.81 -0.53 -6.30
CA LEU A 118 2.82 0.45 -7.40
C LEU A 118 1.94 1.67 -7.08
N MET A 119 0.76 1.47 -6.50
CA MET A 119 -0.14 2.55 -6.11
C MET A 119 0.47 3.43 -5.01
N ILE A 120 1.10 2.82 -4.00
CA ILE A 120 1.82 3.54 -2.95
C ILE A 120 2.95 4.36 -3.58
N LEU A 121 3.74 3.79 -4.48
CA LEU A 121 4.82 4.52 -5.16
C LEU A 121 4.34 5.71 -5.99
N LYS A 122 3.24 5.54 -6.74
CA LYS A 122 2.65 6.63 -7.55
C LYS A 122 2.07 7.77 -6.72
N SER A 123 1.66 7.49 -5.48
CA SER A 123 1.08 8.49 -4.56
C SER A 123 2.11 9.05 -3.56
N ALA A 124 3.25 8.39 -3.40
CA ALA A 124 4.29 8.81 -2.48
C ALA A 124 4.97 10.11 -2.95
N LYS A 125 5.21 11.00 -1.99
CA LYS A 125 6.07 12.17 -2.21
C LYS A 125 7.52 11.78 -1.99
N ILE A 126 8.43 12.41 -2.73
CA ILE A 126 9.86 12.28 -2.46
C ILE A 126 10.19 13.14 -1.23
N GLY A 127 10.81 12.55 -0.21
CA GLY A 127 11.24 13.29 0.97
C GLY A 127 12.23 14.40 0.64
N GLU A 128 12.16 15.52 1.36
CA GLU A 128 13.01 16.70 1.09
C GLU A 128 14.51 16.43 1.27
N SER A 129 14.85 15.44 2.11
CA SER A 129 16.23 15.00 2.34
C SER A 129 16.68 13.86 1.42
N THR A 130 15.83 13.45 0.46
CA THR A 130 16.10 12.28 -0.38
C THR A 130 16.99 12.70 -1.56
N PRO A 131 18.13 12.01 -1.81
CA PRO A 131 19.05 12.37 -2.90
C PRO A 131 18.37 12.35 -4.30
N PRO A 132 18.80 13.19 -5.26
CA PRO A 132 18.22 13.22 -6.61
C PRO A 132 18.22 11.86 -7.32
N ILE A 133 19.29 11.05 -7.16
CA ILE A 133 19.39 9.70 -7.73
C ILE A 133 18.25 8.78 -7.27
N SER A 134 17.66 9.03 -6.10
CA SER A 134 16.53 8.26 -5.63
C SER A 134 15.26 8.54 -6.43
N GLN A 135 15.11 9.72 -7.03
CA GLN A 135 13.95 10.03 -7.89
C GLN A 135 13.97 9.19 -9.17
N ASP A 136 15.13 9.11 -9.82
CA ASP A 136 15.32 8.30 -11.04
C ASP A 136 15.09 6.81 -10.77
N LEU A 137 15.56 6.32 -9.63
CA LEU A 137 15.35 4.93 -9.22
C LEU A 137 13.88 4.64 -8.91
N VAL A 138 13.17 5.55 -8.23
CA VAL A 138 11.73 5.42 -8.00
C VAL A 138 10.96 5.41 -9.32
N ALA A 139 11.29 6.31 -10.25
CA ALA A 139 10.68 6.35 -11.57
C ALA A 139 10.91 5.04 -12.35
N THR A 140 12.14 4.51 -12.31
CA THR A 140 12.49 3.22 -12.90
C THR A 140 11.64 2.09 -12.34
N VAL A 141 11.45 2.04 -11.02
CA VAL A 141 10.60 1.00 -10.39
C VAL A 141 9.12 1.18 -10.77
N ILE A 142 8.61 2.41 -10.82
CA ILE A 142 7.23 2.68 -11.25
C ILE A 142 7.00 2.22 -12.69
N GLU A 143 7.95 2.50 -13.58
CA GLU A 143 7.90 2.06 -14.98
C GLU A 143 7.97 0.54 -15.09
N GLU A 144 8.93 -0.10 -14.43
CA GLU A 144 9.10 -1.56 -14.47
C GLU A 144 7.87 -2.31 -13.93
N LEU A 145 7.22 -1.81 -12.88
CA LEU A 145 6.01 -2.40 -12.32
C LEU A 145 4.75 -2.04 -13.14
N GLY A 146 4.73 -0.89 -13.81
CA GLY A 146 3.62 -0.44 -14.64
C GLY A 146 3.49 -1.18 -15.98
N ASN A 147 4.57 -1.80 -16.44
CA ASN A 147 4.64 -2.52 -17.73
C ASN A 147 4.34 -4.03 -17.63
N ARG A 148 3.76 -4.50 -16.51
CA ARG A 148 3.48 -5.92 -16.21
C ARG A 148 1.99 -6.17 -16.07
#